data_AF-A0A2M7XX19-F1
#
_entry.id   AF-A0A2M7XX19-F1
#
_cell.length_a   1.000
_cell.length_b   1.000
_cell.length_c   1.000
_cell.angle_alpha   90.00
_cell.angle_beta   90.00
_cell.angle_gamma   90.00
#
_symmetry.space_group_name_H-M   'P 1'
#
loop_
_entity.id
_entity.type
_entity.pdbx_description
1 polymer ?
#
loop_
_entity_poly.entity_id
_entity_poly.type
_entity_poly.pdbx_seq_one_letter_code
_entity_poly.pdbx_strand_id
1 'polypeptide(L)'
;MDNSLLCPSCQFKVQEDWFFCPNCAKELKEKIPEISIGKQILIYSVSFFLSPLGLGWGLKYIRSNDNKTKTIGIISIVLTVLSIIL
;
A
#
# COMPACT_ATOMS: atom_id res chain seq x y z
N MET A 1 -10.77 -9.74 35.83
CA MET A 1 -10.34 -8.35 36.11
C MET A 1 -10.95 -7.49 35.03
N ASP A 2 -11.93 -6.66 35.37
CA ASP A 2 -12.67 -5.83 34.40
C ASP A 2 -11.76 -4.70 33.87
N ASN A 3 -11.21 -4.88 32.67
CA ASN A 3 -10.49 -3.83 31.96
C ASN A 3 -11.52 -2.88 31.33
N SER A 4 -12.01 -1.92 32.10
CA SER A 4 -13.00 -0.97 31.61
C SER A 4 -12.33 0.19 30.87
N LEU A 5 -12.48 0.21 29.55
CA LEU A 5 -12.09 1.34 28.71
C LEU A 5 -13.17 2.43 28.76
N LEU A 6 -12.75 3.70 28.73
CA LEU A 6 -13.67 4.84 28.67
C LEU A 6 -13.73 5.36 27.23
N CYS A 7 -14.92 5.71 26.77
CA CYS A 7 -15.09 6.33 25.45
C CYS A 7 -14.33 7.66 25.39
N PRO A 8 -13.47 7.91 24.39
CA PRO A 8 -12.67 9.14 24.31
C PRO A 8 -13.48 10.41 24.01
N SER A 9 -14.80 10.31 23.78
CA SER A 9 -15.65 11.47 23.46
C SER A 9 -16.67 11.83 24.53
N CYS A 10 -17.24 10.83 25.20
CA CYS A 10 -18.27 11.06 26.23
C CYS A 10 -17.94 10.42 27.57
N GLN A 11 -16.75 9.80 27.71
CA GLN A 11 -16.26 9.15 28.93
C GLN A 11 -17.17 8.04 29.46
N PHE A 12 -18.10 7.53 28.65
CA PHE A 12 -18.95 6.40 29.00
C PHE A 12 -18.10 5.11 29.14
N LYS A 13 -18.46 4.24 30.08
CA LYS A 13 -17.81 2.94 30.27
C LYS A 13 -18.14 2.03 29.09
N VAL A 14 -17.14 1.70 28.28
CA VAL A 14 -17.29 0.86 27.08
C VAL A 14 -16.58 -0.47 27.27
N GLN A 15 -17.12 -1.50 26.62
CA GLN A 15 -16.49 -2.81 26.59
C GLN A 15 -15.52 -2.91 25.40
N GLU A 16 -14.47 -3.72 25.54
CA GLU A 16 -13.44 -3.90 24.52
C GLU A 16 -13.97 -4.49 23.21
N ASP A 17 -15.14 -5.14 23.21
CA ASP A 17 -15.75 -5.78 22.05
C ASP A 17 -16.64 -4.84 21.22
N TRP A 18 -17.00 -3.66 21.73
CA TRP A 18 -17.90 -2.73 21.05
C TRP A 18 -17.23 -1.97 19.91
N PHE A 19 -17.91 -1.88 18.76
CA PHE A 19 -17.48 -1.08 17.60
C PHE A 19 -17.94 0.39 17.69
N PHE A 20 -19.05 0.64 18.38
CA PHE A 20 -19.64 1.96 18.54
C PHE A 20 -20.00 2.21 20.00
N CYS A 21 -19.90 3.45 20.45
CA CYS A 21 -20.35 3.84 21.78
C CYS A 21 -21.89 3.95 21.83
N PRO A 22 -22.60 3.28 22.75
CA PRO A 22 -24.06 3.33 22.83
C PRO A 22 -24.60 4.70 23.26
N ASN A 23 -23.78 5.52 23.91
CA ASN A 23 -24.20 6.83 24.41
C ASN A 23 -24.01 7.97 23.40
N CYS A 24 -22.92 7.94 22.61
CA CYS A 24 -22.57 9.04 21.70
C CYS A 24 -22.41 8.63 20.23
N ALA A 25 -22.63 7.35 19.90
CA ALA A 25 -22.46 6.77 18.56
C ALA A 25 -21.07 6.90 17.94
N LYS A 26 -20.06 7.36 18.70
CA LYS A 26 -18.67 7.43 18.21
C LYS A 26 -18.13 6.02 17.92
N GLU A 27 -17.48 5.89 16.77
CA GLU A 27 -16.73 4.69 16.39
C GLU A 27 -15.54 4.48 17.34
N LEU A 28 -15.49 3.32 17.97
CA LEU A 28 -14.47 2.92 18.95
C LEU A 28 -13.36 2.07 18.34
N LYS A 29 -13.67 1.38 17.23
CA LYS A 29 -12.74 0.53 16.50
C LYS A 29 -12.85 0.85 15.02
N GLU A 30 -11.70 1.02 14.38
CA GLU A 30 -11.64 1.09 12.93
C GLU A 30 -12.06 -0.26 12.34
N LYS A 31 -13.02 -0.23 11.41
CA LYS A 31 -13.36 -1.42 10.62
C LYS A 31 -12.17 -1.79 9.73
N ILE A 32 -11.47 -2.86 10.07
CA ILE A 32 -10.43 -3.41 9.19
C ILE A 32 -11.13 -3.84 7.90
N PRO A 33 -10.78 -3.26 6.74
CA PRO A 33 -11.42 -3.65 5.49
C PRO A 33 -11.04 -5.11 5.18
N GLU A 34 -12.05 -5.97 5.08
CA GLU A 34 -11.85 -7.33 4.60
C GLU A 34 -11.41 -7.26 3.13
N ILE A 35 -10.13 -7.55 2.87
CA ILE A 35 -9.57 -7.54 1.53
C ILE A 35 -9.83 -8.92 0.90
N SER A 36 -10.66 -8.98 -0.13
CA SER A 36 -10.86 -10.20 -0.90
C SER A 36 -9.65 -10.51 -1.79
N ILE A 37 -9.44 -11.79 -2.09
CA ILE A 37 -8.35 -12.27 -2.96
C ILE A 37 -8.34 -11.54 -4.31
N GLY A 38 -9.52 -11.31 -4.91
CA GLY A 38 -9.64 -10.57 -6.17
C GLY A 38 -9.20 -9.10 -6.06
N LYS A 39 -9.53 -8.42 -4.95
CA LYS A 39 -9.13 -7.03 -4.70
C LYS A 39 -7.62 -6.93 -4.46
N GLN A 40 -7.04 -7.93 -3.82
CA GLN A 40 -5.59 -8.05 -3.61
C GLN A 40 -4.85 -8.23 -4.94
N ILE A 41 -5.29 -9.14 -5.81
CA ILE A 41 -4.72 -9.35 -7.15
C ILE A 41 -4.79 -8.07 -7.97
N LEU A 42 -5.93 -7.37 -7.95
CA LEU A 42 -6.10 -6.12 -8.69
C LEU A 42 -5.13 -5.03 -8.20
N ILE A 43 -4.97 -4.84 -6.89
CA ILE A 43 -4.00 -3.88 -6.33
C ILE A 43 -2.56 -4.23 -6.74
N TYR A 44 -2.20 -5.51 -6.74
CA TYR A 44 -0.88 -5.96 -7.17
C TYR A 44 -0.64 -5.77 -8.66
N SER A 45 -1.62 -6.08 -9.49
CA SER A 45 -1.56 -5.83 -10.93
C SER A 45 -1.42 -4.34 -11.20
N VAL A 46 -2.26 -3.49 -10.60
CA VAL A 46 -2.18 -2.04 -10.71
C VAL A 46 -0.80 -1.53 -10.27
N SER A 47 -0.23 -2.01 -9.16
CA SER A 47 1.10 -1.60 -8.68
C SER A 47 2.26 -2.06 -9.59
N PHE A 48 2.11 -3.23 -10.21
CA PHE A 48 3.07 -3.79 -11.16
C PHE A 48 3.04 -3.04 -12.51
N PHE A 49 1.85 -2.68 -12.99
CA PHE A 49 1.65 -2.01 -14.28
C PHE A 49 1.75 -0.48 -14.23
N LEU A 50 1.43 0.17 -13.10
CA LEU A 50 1.59 1.62 -12.88
C LEU A 50 2.95 1.97 -12.25
N SER A 51 4.02 1.26 -12.63
CA SER A 51 5.40 1.52 -12.21
C SER A 51 6.20 2.34 -13.25
N PRO A 52 5.96 3.65 -13.45
CA PRO A 52 6.91 4.52 -14.14
C PRO A 52 8.19 4.78 -13.31
N LEU A 53 8.53 3.90 -12.35
CA LEU A 53 9.75 3.94 -11.53
C LEU A 53 10.97 3.28 -12.19
N GLY A 54 10.78 2.51 -13.27
CA GLY A 54 11.89 1.93 -14.06
C GLY A 54 12.78 2.98 -14.73
N LEU A 55 12.25 4.19 -14.98
CA LEU A 55 12.97 5.28 -15.65
C LEU A 55 14.06 5.91 -14.77
N GLY A 56 13.82 6.07 -13.47
CA GLY A 56 14.77 6.70 -12.56
C GLY A 56 16.02 5.84 -12.31
N TRP A 57 15.82 4.54 -12.08
CA TRP A 57 16.93 3.60 -11.87
C TRP A 57 17.65 3.27 -13.17
N GLY A 58 16.94 3.09 -14.29
CA GLY A 58 17.55 2.85 -15.59
C GLY A 58 18.57 3.92 -16.00
N LEU A 59 18.26 5.20 -15.77
CA LEU A 59 19.17 6.32 -16.02
C LEU A 59 20.43 6.28 -15.13
N LYS A 60 20.30 5.86 -13.87
CA LYS A 60 21.43 5.70 -12.93
C LYS A 60 22.35 4.54 -13.33
N TYR A 61 21.78 3.42 -13.78
CA TYR A 61 22.54 2.22 -14.16
C TYR A 61 23.31 2.39 -15.49
N ILE A 62 22.76 3.14 -16.46
CA ILE A 62 23.45 3.46 -17.72
C ILE A 62 24.75 4.28 -17.49
N ARG A 63 24.82 5.04 -16.40
CA ARG A 63 25.97 5.90 -16.05
C ARG A 63 27.13 5.14 -15.35
N SER A 64 27.02 3.82 -15.12
CA SER A 64 28.08 3.03 -14.49
C SER A 64 29.16 2.57 -15.48
N ASN A 65 30.41 2.38 -15.01
CA ASN A 65 31.58 2.05 -15.84
C ASN A 65 31.72 0.54 -16.17
N ASP A 66 30.80 -0.29 -15.66
CA ASP A 66 30.78 -1.74 -15.86
C ASP A 66 29.79 -2.13 -16.98
N ASN A 67 30.24 -2.93 -17.93
CA ASN A 67 29.48 -3.26 -19.14
C ASN A 67 28.19 -4.04 -18.84
N LYS A 68 28.21 -4.95 -17.85
CA LYS A 68 27.02 -5.75 -17.48
C LYS A 68 25.95 -4.87 -16.86
N THR A 69 26.37 -3.95 -16.00
CA THR A 69 25.50 -3.01 -15.31
C THR A 69 24.82 -2.04 -16.29
N LYS A 70 25.54 -1.62 -17.33
CA LYS A 70 24.99 -0.78 -18.42
C LYS A 70 23.92 -1.50 -19.23
N THR A 71 24.13 -2.78 -19.57
CA THR A 71 23.15 -3.59 -20.32
C THR A 71 21.85 -3.73 -19.54
N ILE A 72 21.90 -3.94 -18.23
CA ILE A 72 20.71 -4.03 -17.37
C ILE A 72 19.93 -2.70 -17.37
N GLY A 73 20.64 -1.57 -17.27
CA GLY A 73 20.01 -0.24 -17.34
C GLY A 73 19.30 0.02 -18.68
N ILE A 74 19.92 -0.39 -19.79
CA ILE A 74 19.34 -0.28 -21.13
C ILE A 74 18.11 -1.18 -21.27
N ILE A 75 18.19 -2.45 -20.85
CA ILE A 75 17.06 -3.39 -20.89
C ILE A 75 15.89 -2.86 -20.06
N SER A 76 16.16 -2.32 -18.87
CA SER A 76 15.13 -1.71 -18.01
C SER A 76 14.44 -0.52 -18.71
N ILE A 77 15.19 0.37 -19.37
CA ILE A 77 14.61 1.51 -20.10
C ILE A 77 13.85 1.04 -21.33
N VAL A 78 14.38 0.08 -22.08
CA VAL A 78 13.70 -0.49 -23.26
C VAL A 78 12.41 -1.19 -22.85
N LEU A 79 12.42 -2.02 -21.81
CA LEU A 79 11.22 -2.66 -21.27
C LEU A 79 10.22 -1.63 -20.75
N THR A 80 10.69 -0.54 -20.14
CA THR A 80 9.81 0.54 -19.67
C THR A 80 9.19 1.31 -20.82
N VAL A 81 9.98 1.64 -21.86
CA VAL A 81 9.48 2.28 -23.08
C VAL A 81 8.51 1.36 -23.82
N LEU A 82 8.81 0.06 -23.91
CA LEU A 82 7.92 -0.93 -24.49
C LEU A 82 6.63 -1.08 -23.67
N SER A 83 6.69 -1.08 -22.33
CA SER A 83 5.48 -1.11 -21.49
C SER A 83 4.67 0.18 -21.52
N ILE A 84 5.23 1.26 -22.07
CA ILE A 84 4.55 2.55 -22.27
C ILE A 84 3.98 2.67 -23.71
N ILE A 85 4.67 2.09 -24.70
CA ILE A 85 4.28 2.14 -26.13
C ILE A 85 3.27 1.04 -26.49
N LEU A 86 3.39 -0.16 -25.91
CA LEU A 86 2.47 -1.29 -26.06
C LEU A 86 1.28 -1.16 -25.11
#